data_AF-A0A2Z3I271-F1
#
_entry.id   AF-A0A2Z3I271-F1
#
_cell.length_a   1.000
_cell.length_b   1.000
_cell.length_c   1.000
_cell.angle_alpha   90.00
_cell.angle_beta   90.00
_cell.angle_gamma   90.00
#
_symmetry.space_group_name_H-M   'P 1'
#
loop_
_entity.id
_entity.type
_entity.pdbx_description
1 polymer ?
#
loop_
_entity_poly.entity_id
_entity_poly.type
_entity_poly.pdbx_seq_one_letter_code
_entity_poly.pdbx_strand_id
1 'polypeptide(L)'
;MTDELIFATYRCPVEAIEQLSEVKHCNALLNWFDHHCVELYSTGIIELSKETLIKLSGDLNNLSAANCTEVFPTIRNFVHGFDEYDDTYWQQVYQLRQWCIVQLAEVDFATQLLFLQASW
;
A
#
# COMPACT_ATOMS: atom_id res chain seq x y z
N MET A 1 -1.55 -5.06 23.45
CA MET A 1 -0.93 -4.37 22.30
C MET A 1 -1.90 -4.56 21.17
N THR A 2 -2.44 -3.47 20.64
CA THR A 2 -3.32 -3.51 19.48
C THR A 2 -2.44 -3.88 18.30
N ASP A 3 -2.67 -5.06 17.71
CA ASP A 3 -2.02 -5.50 16.48
C ASP A 3 -2.53 -4.60 15.34
N GLU A 4 -1.92 -3.43 15.19
CA GLU A 4 -2.29 -2.42 14.20
C GLU A 4 -1.33 -2.53 13.04
N LEU A 5 -1.86 -2.94 11.88
CA LEU A 5 -1.08 -2.95 10.66
C LEU A 5 -0.67 -1.52 10.29
N ILE A 6 0.63 -1.30 10.21
CA ILE A 6 1.22 -0.04 9.78
C ILE A 6 2.07 -0.29 8.53
N PHE A 7 1.83 0.52 7.50
CA PHE A 7 2.69 0.57 6.32
C PHE A 7 3.62 1.77 6.41
N ALA A 8 4.92 1.51 6.54
CA ALA A 8 5.96 2.52 6.41
C ALA A 8 6.54 2.46 4.99
N THR A 9 6.87 3.62 4.42
CA THR A 9 7.56 3.67 3.13
C THR A 9 8.93 4.29 3.29
N TYR A 10 9.91 3.72 2.58
CA TYR A 10 11.30 4.14 2.69
C TYR A 10 11.86 4.49 1.32
N ARG A 11 12.60 5.59 1.21
CA ARG A 11 13.49 5.86 0.07
C ARG A 11 14.90 5.45 0.45
N CYS A 12 15.54 4.75 -0.45
CA CYS A 12 16.95 4.42 -0.34
C CYS A 12 17.67 4.98 -1.57
N PRO A 13 18.41 6.10 -1.48
CA PRO A 13 19.68 6.17 -2.20
C PRO A 13 20.52 4.98 -1.72
N VAL A 14 21.41 4.43 -2.56
CA VAL A 14 22.26 3.25 -2.25
C VAL A 14 23.03 3.37 -0.90
N GLU A 15 23.05 4.55 -0.28
CA GLU A 15 23.85 4.96 0.86
C GLU A 15 23.06 5.25 2.16
N ALA A 16 21.71 5.39 2.16
CA ALA A 16 20.92 5.67 3.38
C ALA A 16 19.41 5.36 3.25
N ILE A 17 18.73 5.01 4.35
CA ILE A 17 17.27 4.75 4.41
C ILE A 17 16.53 5.94 5.05
N GLU A 18 15.56 6.53 4.35
CA GLU A 18 14.69 7.61 4.85
C GLU A 18 13.21 7.17 4.88
N GLN A 19 12.55 7.29 6.03
CA GLN A 19 11.11 7.02 6.15
C GLN A 19 10.30 8.22 5.64
N LEU A 20 9.36 7.99 4.74
CA LEU A 20 8.58 9.05 4.07
C LEU A 20 7.19 9.28 4.64
N SER A 21 6.48 8.19 4.91
CA SER A 21 5.06 8.25 5.23
C SER A 21 4.59 6.97 5.88
N GLU A 22 3.47 7.10 6.59
CA GLU A 22 2.80 6.02 7.28
C GLU A 22 1.35 5.91 6.78
N VAL A 23 0.93 4.71 6.36
CA VAL A 23 -0.47 4.39 6.09
C VAL A 23 -0.93 3.40 7.13
N LYS A 24 -1.93 3.80 7.92
CA LYS A 24 -2.49 2.96 8.99
C LYS A 24 -3.64 2.11 8.47
N HIS A 25 -3.65 0.85 8.87
CA HIS A 25 -4.81 -0.06 8.83
C HIS A 25 -5.49 -0.23 7.45
N CYS A 26 -4.73 -0.36 6.36
CA CYS A 26 -5.33 -0.56 5.03
C CYS A 26 -5.31 -2.03 4.56
N ASN A 27 -6.32 -2.80 4.94
CA ASN A 27 -6.44 -4.22 4.59
C ASN A 27 -6.58 -4.46 3.09
N ALA A 28 -7.24 -3.55 2.37
CA ALA A 28 -7.35 -3.67 0.92
C ALA A 28 -6.00 -3.47 0.20
N LEU A 29 -5.09 -2.68 0.78
CA LEU A 29 -3.73 -2.51 0.25
C LEU A 29 -2.90 -3.80 0.38
N LEU A 30 -2.99 -4.47 1.53
CA LEU A 30 -2.36 -5.79 1.72
C LEU A 30 -2.84 -6.79 0.67
N ASN A 31 -4.15 -6.90 0.54
CA ASN A 31 -4.77 -7.82 -0.40
C ASN A 31 -4.33 -7.53 -1.83
N TRP A 32 -4.26 -6.24 -2.20
CA TRP A 32 -3.77 -5.84 -3.51
C TRP A 32 -2.32 -6.30 -3.72
N PHE A 33 -1.42 -6.03 -2.77
CA PHE A 33 -0.01 -6.44 -2.90
C PHE A 33 0.17 -7.96 -2.99
N ASP A 34 -0.58 -8.73 -2.20
CA ASP A 34 -0.54 -10.20 -2.23
C ASP A 34 -0.87 -10.74 -3.63
N HIS A 35 -1.85 -10.13 -4.31
CA HIS A 35 -2.26 -10.51 -5.66
C HIS A 35 -1.38 -9.94 -6.79
N HIS A 36 -0.58 -8.89 -6.52
CA HIS A 36 0.06 -8.09 -7.57
C HIS A 36 1.60 -8.06 -7.51
N CYS A 37 2.24 -8.26 -6.36
CA CYS A 37 3.65 -7.94 -6.16
C CYS A 37 4.51 -9.03 -5.47
N VAL A 38 4.00 -10.27 -5.34
CA VAL A 38 4.58 -11.42 -4.59
C VAL A 38 4.17 -11.43 -3.11
N GLU A 39 3.97 -12.64 -2.56
CA GLU A 39 3.51 -12.92 -1.19
C GLU A 39 4.25 -12.10 -0.12
N LEU A 40 3.52 -11.23 0.56
CA LEU A 40 3.96 -10.39 1.70
C LEU A 40 4.54 -11.20 2.88
N TYR A 41 4.32 -12.51 2.90
CA TYR A 41 4.39 -13.37 4.07
C TYR A 41 5.79 -13.63 4.63
N SER A 42 6.88 -13.30 3.93
CA SER A 42 8.23 -13.69 4.36
C SER A 42 9.05 -12.61 5.06
N THR A 43 8.89 -11.34 4.69
CA THR A 43 9.74 -10.24 5.20
C THR A 43 8.96 -9.01 5.65
N GLY A 44 7.68 -8.90 5.24
CA GLY A 44 6.91 -7.67 5.40
C GLY A 44 7.48 -6.48 4.63
N ILE A 45 8.52 -6.65 3.79
CA ILE A 45 9.13 -5.57 3.00
C ILE A 45 8.99 -5.88 1.51
N ILE A 46 8.40 -4.96 0.76
CA ILE A 46 8.23 -5.03 -0.69
C ILE A 46 8.97 -3.86 -1.34
N GLU A 47 9.76 -4.14 -2.37
CA GLU A 47 10.26 -3.11 -3.28
C GLU A 47 9.15 -2.66 -4.24
N LEU A 48 8.85 -1.36 -4.25
CA LEU A 48 7.85 -0.75 -5.10
C LEU A 48 8.50 -0.16 -6.34
N SER A 49 8.36 -0.86 -7.45
CA SER A 49 8.74 -0.32 -8.76
C SER A 49 7.82 0.83 -9.18
N LYS A 50 8.29 1.69 -10.09
CA LYS A 50 7.47 2.72 -10.72
C LYS A 50 6.22 2.12 -11.38
N GLU A 51 6.37 0.97 -12.03
CA GLU A 51 5.27 0.27 -12.71
C GLU A 51 4.22 -0.22 -11.73
N THR A 52 4.65 -0.79 -10.61
CA THR A 52 3.77 -1.20 -9.49
C THR A 52 2.96 -0.02 -8.99
N LEU A 53 3.61 1.12 -8.78
CA LEU A 53 2.97 2.32 -8.25
C LEU A 53 1.99 2.96 -9.25
N ILE A 54 2.32 2.94 -10.55
CA ILE A 54 1.40 3.35 -11.63
C ILE A 54 0.17 2.44 -11.66
N LYS A 55 0.37 1.12 -11.55
CA LYS A 55 -0.72 0.14 -11.55
C LYS A 55 -1.66 0.37 -10.36
N LEU A 56 -1.10 0.47 -9.15
CA LEU A 56 -1.87 0.77 -7.94
C LEU A 56 -2.64 2.09 -8.09
N SER A 57 -1.99 3.14 -8.57
CA SER A 57 -2.66 4.44 -8.80
C SER A 57 -3.80 4.33 -9.82
N GLY A 58 -3.61 3.56 -10.89
CA GLY A 58 -4.63 3.31 -11.91
C GLY A 58 -5.84 2.57 -11.35
N ASP A 59 -5.61 1.48 -10.61
CA ASP A 59 -6.67 0.71 -9.97
C ASP A 59 -7.43 1.58 -8.96
N LEU A 60 -6.70 2.33 -8.13
CA LEU A 60 -7.30 3.25 -7.16
C LEU A 60 -8.14 4.33 -7.84
N ASN A 61 -7.70 4.92 -8.96
CA ASN A 61 -8.44 5.96 -9.67
C ASN A 61 -9.72 5.45 -10.36
N ASN A 62 -9.75 4.17 -10.71
CA ASN A 62 -10.92 3.51 -11.30
C ASN A 62 -11.91 2.98 -10.24
N LEU A 63 -11.60 3.11 -8.95
CA LEU A 63 -12.49 2.71 -7.87
C LEU A 63 -13.72 3.61 -7.75
N SER A 64 -14.85 2.94 -7.54
CA SER A 64 -16.17 3.49 -7.26
C SER A 64 -16.88 2.62 -6.22
N ALA A 65 -17.95 3.14 -5.63
CA ALA A 65 -18.80 2.36 -4.72
C ALA A 65 -19.40 1.10 -5.38
N ALA A 66 -19.46 1.03 -6.71
CA ALA A 66 -20.03 -0.10 -7.43
C ALA A 66 -19.04 -1.25 -7.69
N ASN A 67 -17.73 -0.99 -7.68
CA ASN A 67 -16.69 -1.97 -8.06
C ASN A 67 -15.60 -2.17 -6.99
N CYS A 68 -15.70 -1.50 -5.84
CA CYS A 68 -14.66 -1.56 -4.81
C CYS A 68 -14.38 -2.98 -4.31
N THR A 69 -15.41 -3.80 -4.23
CA THR A 69 -15.31 -5.21 -3.82
C THR A 69 -14.61 -6.13 -4.82
N GLU A 70 -14.47 -5.68 -6.07
CA GLU A 70 -13.84 -6.44 -7.13
C GLU A 70 -12.43 -5.93 -7.43
N VAL A 71 -12.27 -4.60 -7.49
CA VAL A 71 -11.03 -3.94 -7.92
C VAL A 71 -10.03 -3.76 -6.77
N PHE A 72 -10.51 -3.47 -5.56
CA PHE A 72 -9.63 -3.24 -4.41
C PHE A 72 -10.24 -3.86 -3.15
N PRO A 73 -10.33 -5.21 -3.11
CA PRO A 73 -11.09 -5.89 -2.10
C PRO A 73 -10.37 -5.85 -0.74
N THR A 74 -11.12 -5.74 0.35
CA THR A 74 -10.64 -6.12 1.68
C THR A 74 -10.40 -7.63 1.76
N ILE A 75 -9.56 -8.07 2.70
CA ILE A 75 -9.32 -9.49 2.98
C ILE A 75 -9.64 -9.78 4.43
N ARG A 76 -10.40 -10.86 4.67
CA ARG A 76 -10.52 -11.46 6.00
C ARG A 76 -9.51 -12.59 6.14
N ASN A 77 -8.58 -12.47 7.07
CA ASN A 77 -7.77 -13.62 7.46
C ASN A 77 -7.32 -13.49 8.92
N PHE A 78 -6.83 -14.61 9.45
CA PHE A 78 -6.42 -14.72 10.85
C PHE A 78 -5.28 -13.75 11.23
N VAL A 79 -4.50 -13.32 10.24
CA VAL A 79 -3.30 -12.47 10.45
C VAL A 79 -3.61 -10.97 10.28
N HIS A 80 -4.60 -10.57 9.47
CA HIS A 80 -4.81 -9.18 9.04
C HIS A 80 -6.14 -8.54 9.54
N GLY A 81 -6.99 -9.28 10.27
CA GLY A 81 -8.17 -8.69 10.94
C GLY A 81 -9.45 -8.65 10.11
N PHE A 82 -10.37 -7.73 10.47
CA PHE A 82 -11.76 -7.70 9.98
C PHE A 82 -11.92 -7.13 8.55
N ASP A 83 -13.02 -7.57 7.93
CA ASP A 83 -13.42 -7.43 6.52
C ASP A 83 -14.45 -6.33 6.31
N GLU A 84 -14.21 -5.15 6.89
CA GLU A 84 -15.20 -4.09 6.78
C GLU A 84 -14.71 -3.05 5.76
N TYR A 85 -15.50 -2.89 4.70
CA TYR A 85 -15.61 -1.62 3.98
C TYR A 85 -16.28 -0.61 4.94
N ASP A 86 -15.64 -0.39 6.08
CA ASP A 86 -16.13 0.47 7.13
C ASP A 86 -16.08 1.93 6.66
N ASP A 87 -16.54 2.82 7.52
CA ASP A 87 -16.56 4.25 7.24
C ASP A 87 -15.15 4.81 6.94
N THR A 88 -14.08 4.06 7.24
CA THR A 88 -12.69 4.46 6.99
C THR A 88 -12.14 3.98 5.64
N TYR A 89 -12.75 2.99 4.98
CA TYR A 89 -12.26 2.44 3.69
C TYR A 89 -12.01 3.54 2.65
N TRP A 90 -13.01 4.40 2.42
CA TRP A 90 -12.88 5.47 1.41
C TRP A 90 -11.88 6.55 1.81
N GLN A 91 -11.73 6.80 3.11
CA GLN A 91 -10.68 7.69 3.63
C GLN A 91 -9.29 7.11 3.36
N GLN A 92 -9.09 5.82 3.59
CA GLN A 92 -7.84 5.13 3.31
C GLN A 92 -7.53 5.10 1.80
N VAL A 93 -8.53 4.80 0.97
CA VAL A 93 -8.40 4.88 -0.50
C VAL A 93 -7.98 6.28 -0.94
N TYR A 94 -8.59 7.32 -0.37
CA TYR A 94 -8.21 8.71 -0.68
C TYR A 94 -6.76 9.02 -0.26
N GLN A 95 -6.36 8.62 0.96
CA GLN A 95 -4.99 8.80 1.45
C GLN A 95 -3.97 8.07 0.55
N LEU A 96 -4.29 6.84 0.12
CA LEU A 96 -3.44 6.06 -0.77
C LEU A 96 -3.33 6.66 -2.17
N ARG A 97 -4.42 7.22 -2.71
CA ARG A 97 -4.39 7.96 -3.98
C ARG A 97 -3.43 9.14 -3.89
N GLN A 98 -3.56 9.96 -2.84
CA GLN A 98 -2.67 11.10 -2.61
C GLN A 98 -1.22 10.66 -2.45
N TRP A 99 -0.99 9.60 -1.68
CA TRP A 99 0.33 9.03 -1.48
C TRP A 99 0.96 8.57 -2.81
N CYS A 100 0.23 7.83 -3.65
CA CYS A 100 0.71 7.40 -4.97
C CYS A 100 1.09 8.59 -5.86
N ILE A 101 0.27 9.65 -5.87
CA ILE A 101 0.54 10.88 -6.63
C ILE A 101 1.85 11.53 -6.18
N VAL A 102 2.04 11.69 -4.87
CA VAL A 102 3.25 12.29 -4.30
C VAL A 102 4.48 11.44 -4.63
N GLN A 103 4.42 10.12 -4.41
CA GLN A 103 5.56 9.25 -4.69
C GLN A 103 5.93 9.20 -6.18
N LEU A 104 4.95 9.16 -7.08
CA LEU A 104 5.21 9.20 -8.53
C LEU A 104 5.82 10.54 -8.98
N ALA A 105 5.56 11.63 -8.26
CA ALA A 105 6.09 12.96 -8.58
C ALA A 105 7.49 13.19 -7.98
N GLU A 106 7.77 12.65 -6.80
CA GLU A 106 8.98 12.97 -6.03
C GLU A 106 10.09 11.91 -6.10
N VAL A 107 9.75 10.64 -6.32
CA VAL A 107 10.75 9.56 -6.36
C VAL A 107 11.41 9.52 -7.74
N ASP A 108 12.74 9.64 -7.77
CA ASP A 108 13.52 9.35 -8.98
C ASP A 108 13.84 7.85 -9.04
N PHE A 109 12.94 7.07 -9.65
CA PHE A 109 13.10 5.63 -9.81
C PHE A 109 14.30 5.20 -10.67
N ALA A 110 15.05 6.13 -11.30
CA ALA A 110 16.30 5.80 -11.96
C ALA A 110 17.48 5.67 -10.97
N THR A 111 17.39 6.34 -9.81
CA THR A 111 18.49 6.44 -8.85
C THR A 111 18.10 6.07 -7.41
N GLN A 112 16.80 5.91 -7.15
CA GLN A 112 16.24 5.62 -5.82
C GLN A 112 15.37 4.37 -5.86
N LEU A 113 15.37 3.64 -4.75
CA LEU A 113 14.46 2.53 -4.49
C LEU A 113 13.41 2.96 -3.47
N LEU A 114 12.15 2.59 -3.74
CA LEU A 114 11.03 2.79 -2.82
C LEU A 114 10.68 1.44 -2.22
N PHE A 115 10.60 1.37 -0.90
CA PHE A 115 10.16 0.16 -0.19
C PHE A 115 8.88 0.44 0.59
N LEU A 116 8.05 -0.59 0.71
CA LEU A 116 6.91 -0.64 1.61
C LEU A 116 7.18 -1.69 2.67
N GLN A 117 7.08 -1.32 3.94
CA GLN A 117 7.16 -2.24 5.06
C GLN A 117 5.82 -2.33 5.77
N ALA A 118 5.27 -3.54 5.89
CA ALA A 118 4.17 -3.88 6.77
C ALA A 118 4.71 -4.32 8.14
N SER A 119 4.20 -3.73 9.22
CA SER A 119 4.46 -4.13 10.61
C SER A 119 3.16 -4.39 11.36
N TRP A 120 3.17 -5.39 12.27
CA TRP A 120 2.04 -5.90 13.04
C TRP A 120 2.12 -5.48 14.51
#